data_AF-A0A522L0I0-F1
#
_entry.id   AF-A0A522L0I0-F1
#
_cell.length_a   1.000
_cell.length_b   1.000
_cell.length_c   1.000
_cell.angle_alpha   90.00
_cell.angle_beta   90.00
_cell.angle_gamma   90.00
#
_symmetry.space_group_name_H-M   'P 1'
#
loop_
_entity.id
_entity.type
_entity.pdbx_description
1 polymer ?
#
loop_
_entity_poly.entity_id
_entity_poly.type
_entity_poly.pdbx_seq_one_letter_code
_entity_poly.pdbx_strand_id
1 'polypeptide(L)'
;MATYKRHSTALKLQLVHAYLNGEGSYKELAARHNINHSLLVLRVQKFQRGDITEEQDQAETIADYEAKIAPLERKIGQFTMEVDFLLKKTGMRTTSRIREPPLITVGPATVYPLRGDAKS
;
A
#
# COMPACT_ATOMS: atom_id res chain seq x y z
N MET A 1 -29.66 -2.75 22.54
CA MET A 1 -29.33 -3.24 21.18
C MET A 1 -28.12 -4.15 21.30
N ALA A 2 -28.20 -5.42 20.88
CA ALA A 2 -27.07 -6.35 20.96
C ALA A 2 -26.01 -6.00 19.91
N THR A 3 -24.77 -5.76 20.33
CA THR A 3 -23.64 -5.48 19.45
C THR A 3 -23.08 -6.78 18.90
N TYR A 4 -23.25 -7.01 17.60
CA TYR A 4 -22.65 -8.17 16.93
C TYR A 4 -21.15 -7.93 16.73
N LYS A 5 -20.31 -8.83 17.26
CA LYS A 5 -18.87 -8.78 17.02
C LYS A 5 -18.58 -9.26 15.59
N ARG A 6 -18.28 -8.32 14.68
CA ARG A 6 -17.75 -8.68 13.36
C ARG A 6 -16.31 -9.15 13.53
N HIS A 7 -16.02 -10.34 13.02
CA HIS A 7 -14.67 -10.87 12.94
C HIS A 7 -14.07 -10.49 11.60
N SER A 8 -12.79 -10.10 11.60
CA SER A 8 -12.02 -9.92 10.37
C SER A 8 -11.99 -11.21 9.57
N THR A 9 -11.87 -11.09 8.26
CA THR A 9 -11.94 -12.23 7.36
C THR A 9 -10.66 -13.04 7.34
N ALA A 10 -9.51 -12.37 7.53
CA ALA A 10 -8.25 -13.03 7.89
C ALA A 10 -8.40 -14.01 9.05
N LEU A 11 -9.12 -13.63 10.12
CA LEU A 11 -9.38 -14.53 11.26
C LEU A 11 -10.29 -15.71 10.85
N LYS A 12 -11.30 -15.46 10.00
CA LYS A 12 -12.18 -16.53 9.49
C LYS A 12 -11.38 -17.54 8.67
N LEU A 13 -10.45 -17.07 7.84
CA LEU A 13 -9.62 -17.92 6.98
C LEU A 13 -8.55 -18.66 7.76
N GLN A 14 -7.88 -18.01 8.71
CA GLN A 14 -6.92 -18.67 9.60
C GLN A 14 -7.53 -19.90 10.28
N LEU A 15 -8.76 -19.79 10.76
CA LEU A 15 -9.52 -20.90 11.36
C LEU A 15 -9.82 -22.02 10.36
N VAL A 16 -10.18 -21.67 9.13
CA VAL A 16 -10.46 -22.65 8.07
C VAL A 16 -9.17 -23.37 7.67
N HIS A 17 -8.07 -22.63 7.48
CA HIS A 17 -6.76 -23.20 7.19
C HIS A 17 -6.26 -24.12 8.31
N ALA A 18 -6.39 -23.71 9.58
CA ALA A 18 -6.02 -24.56 10.71
C ALA A 18 -6.77 -25.91 10.70
N TYR A 19 -8.05 -25.89 10.32
CA TYR A 19 -8.82 -27.12 10.15
C TYR A 19 -8.34 -27.95 8.95
N LEU A 20 -8.14 -27.32 7.78
CA LEU A 20 -7.69 -28.01 6.56
C LEU A 20 -6.27 -28.58 6.69
N ASN A 21 -5.42 -27.95 7.49
CA ASN A 21 -4.06 -28.41 7.83
C ASN A 21 -4.07 -29.56 8.85
N GLY A 22 -5.22 -29.90 9.44
CA GLY A 22 -5.35 -30.96 10.43
C GLY A 22 -4.86 -30.58 11.84
N GLU A 23 -4.80 -29.30 12.20
CA GLU A 23 -4.29 -28.81 13.50
C GLU A 23 -5.22 -29.14 14.70
N GLY A 24 -6.41 -29.71 14.43
CA GLY A 24 -7.35 -30.17 15.43
C GLY A 24 -8.74 -30.44 14.87
N SER A 25 -9.61 -31.00 15.71
CA SER A 25 -11.01 -31.21 15.36
C SER A 25 -11.81 -29.90 15.37
N TYR A 26 -13.00 -29.88 14.75
CA TYR A 26 -13.90 -28.71 14.78
C TYR A 26 -14.19 -28.21 16.21
N LYS A 27 -14.30 -29.12 17.18
CA LYS A 27 -14.60 -28.78 18.58
C LYS A 27 -13.40 -28.14 19.26
N GLU A 28 -12.20 -28.64 19.01
CA GLU A 28 -10.96 -28.12 19.60
C GLU A 28 -10.62 -26.73 19.06
N LEU A 29 -10.70 -26.53 17.75
CA LEU A 29 -10.47 -25.24 17.12
C LEU A 29 -11.52 -24.21 17.56
N ALA A 30 -12.78 -24.63 17.66
CA ALA A 30 -13.86 -23.79 18.15
C ALA A 30 -13.64 -23.34 19.61
N ALA A 31 -13.21 -24.26 20.48
CA ALA A 31 -12.91 -23.97 21.87
C ALA A 31 -11.72 -23.00 22.03
N ARG A 32 -10.62 -23.24 21.30
CA ARG A 32 -9.41 -22.38 21.34
C ARG A 32 -9.71 -20.93 20.93
N HIS A 33 -10.58 -20.74 19.95
CA HIS A 33 -10.93 -19.42 19.42
C HIS A 33 -12.23 -18.85 19.99
N ASN A 34 -12.83 -19.51 20.98
CA ASN A 34 -14.10 -19.13 21.63
C ASN A 34 -15.22 -18.83 20.61
N ILE A 35 -15.39 -19.72 19.63
CA ILE A 35 -16.45 -19.65 18.62
C ILE A 35 -17.28 -20.93 18.66
N ASN A 36 -18.46 -20.89 18.05
CA ASN A 36 -19.29 -22.08 17.92
C ASN A 36 -18.77 -22.99 16.79
N HIS A 37 -18.62 -24.29 17.08
CA HIS A 37 -18.19 -25.32 16.12
C HIS A 37 -19.05 -25.35 14.85
N SER A 38 -20.37 -25.18 14.95
CA SER A 38 -21.27 -25.21 13.78
C SER A 38 -20.96 -24.09 12.80
N LEU A 39 -20.49 -22.95 13.33
CA LEU A 39 -20.10 -21.79 12.53
C LEU A 39 -18.73 -21.99 11.89
N LEU A 40 -17.84 -22.80 12.48
CA LEU A 40 -16.61 -23.25 11.83
C LEU A 40 -16.90 -24.21 10.66
N VAL A 41 -17.81 -25.18 10.84
CA VAL A 41 -18.24 -26.09 9.75
C VAL A 41 -18.80 -25.31 8.57
N LEU A 42 -19.69 -24.35 8.82
CA LEU A 42 -20.26 -23.50 7.77
C LEU A 42 -19.17 -22.69 7.04
N ARG A 43 -18.16 -22.19 7.76
CA ARG A 43 -17.04 -21.44 7.16
C ARG A 43 -16.19 -22.32 6.27
N VAL A 44 -15.87 -23.54 6.68
CA VAL A 44 -15.12 -24.50 5.86
C VAL A 44 -15.89 -24.83 4.57
N GLN A 45 -17.20 -25.08 4.66
CA GLN A 45 -18.04 -25.32 3.48
C GLN A 45 -18.06 -24.11 2.53
N LYS A 46 -18.23 -22.90 3.06
CA LYS A 46 -18.20 -21.66 2.28
C LYS A 46 -16.84 -21.45 1.60
N PHE A 47 -15.74 -21.72 2.31
CA PHE A 47 -14.39 -21.63 1.74
C PHE A 47 -14.18 -22.64 0.61
N GLN A 48 -14.61 -23.89 0.78
CA GLN A 48 -14.52 -24.92 -0.26
C GLN A 48 -15.33 -24.57 -1.52
N ARG A 49 -16.38 -23.75 -1.40
CA ARG A 49 -17.14 -23.20 -2.53
C ARG A 49 -16.51 -21.96 -3.18
N GLY A 50 -15.47 -21.38 -2.56
CA GLY A 50 -14.88 -20.11 -3.00
C GLY A 50 -15.61 -18.85 -2.48
N ASP A 51 -16.58 -19.01 -1.57
CA ASP A 51 -17.39 -17.90 -1.04
C ASP A 51 -16.64 -17.04 0.01
N ILE A 52 -15.47 -17.50 0.49
CA ILE A 52 -14.64 -16.78 1.46
C ILE A 52 -13.25 -16.66 0.85
N THR A 53 -12.94 -15.50 0.30
CA THR A 53 -11.65 -15.23 -0.34
C THR A 53 -11.10 -13.91 0.19
N GLU A 54 -9.81 -13.87 0.55
CA GLU A 54 -9.13 -12.63 1.01
C GLU A 54 -9.30 -11.50 0.01
N GLU A 55 -9.30 -11.84 -1.28
CA GLU A 55 -9.43 -10.92 -2.41
C GLU A 55 -10.75 -10.13 -2.37
N GLN A 56 -11.86 -10.74 -1.92
CA GLN A 56 -13.16 -10.05 -1.85
C GLN A 56 -13.17 -8.99 -0.74
N ASP A 57 -12.64 -9.31 0.44
CA ASP A 57 -12.58 -8.34 1.53
C ASP A 57 -11.50 -7.28 1.31
N GLN A 58 -10.39 -7.64 0.65
CA GLN A 58 -9.38 -6.68 0.21
C GLN A 58 -9.99 -5.69 -0.78
N ALA A 59 -10.75 -6.16 -1.77
CA ALA A 59 -11.42 -5.29 -2.74
C ALA A 59 -12.44 -4.36 -2.09
N GLU A 60 -13.28 -4.86 -1.17
CA GLU A 60 -14.24 -4.03 -0.42
C GLU A 60 -13.50 -2.98 0.44
N THR A 61 -12.45 -3.39 1.13
CA THR A 61 -11.62 -2.51 1.95
C THR A 61 -10.91 -1.43 1.11
N ILE A 62 -10.39 -1.80 -0.06
CA ILE A 62 -9.74 -0.88 -1.00
C ILE A 62 -10.75 0.15 -1.50
N ALA A 63 -11.94 -0.28 -1.93
CA ALA A 63 -12.99 0.63 -2.40
C ALA A 63 -13.42 1.64 -1.31
N ASP A 64 -13.53 1.19 -0.06
CA ASP A 64 -13.81 2.06 1.08
C ASP A 64 -12.70 3.09 1.34
N TYR A 65 -11.44 2.70 1.16
CA TYR A 65 -10.31 3.62 1.28
C TYR A 65 -10.25 4.58 0.11
N GLU A 66 -10.46 4.13 -1.13
CA GLU A 66 -10.53 4.97 -2.32
C GLU A 66 -11.63 6.04 -2.18
N ALA A 67 -12.80 5.65 -1.66
CA ALA A 67 -13.89 6.59 -1.38
C ALA A 67 -13.51 7.65 -0.33
N LYS A 68 -12.65 7.31 0.66
CA LYS A 68 -12.12 8.25 1.65
C LYS A 68 -11.00 9.12 1.10
N ILE A 69 -10.19 8.59 0.19
CA ILE A 69 -9.06 9.29 -0.43
C ILE A 69 -9.55 10.33 -1.43
N ALA A 70 -10.55 10.01 -2.26
CA ALA A 70 -11.08 10.90 -3.29
C ALA A 70 -11.44 12.33 -2.81
N PRO A 71 -12.16 12.56 -1.70
CA PRO A 71 -12.43 13.91 -1.22
C PRO A 71 -11.18 14.62 -0.70
N LEU A 72 -10.21 13.90 -0.16
CA LEU A 72 -8.93 14.48 0.29
C LEU A 72 -8.11 14.95 -0.92
N GLU A 73 -8.03 14.13 -1.97
CA GLU A 73 -7.36 14.49 -3.23
C GLU A 73 -7.99 15.74 -3.86
N ARG A 74 -9.32 15.84 -3.87
CA ARG A 74 -10.01 17.05 -4.34
C ARG A 74 -9.64 18.29 -3.53
N LYS A 75 -9.56 18.19 -2.20
CA LYS A 75 -9.13 19.30 -1.34
C LYS A 75 -7.67 19.69 -1.57
N ILE A 76 -6.79 18.72 -1.78
CA ILE A 76 -5.40 18.98 -2.17
C ILE A 76 -5.35 19.81 -3.46
N GLY A 77 -6.15 19.44 -4.47
CA GLY A 77 -6.28 20.22 -5.70
C GLY A 77 -6.77 21.66 -5.45
N GLN A 78 -7.82 21.82 -4.64
CA GLN A 78 -8.35 23.15 -4.28
C GLN A 78 -7.31 24.03 -3.57
N PHE A 79 -6.62 23.48 -2.57
CA PHE A 79 -5.60 24.22 -1.84
C PHE A 79 -4.39 24.55 -2.71
N THR A 80 -4.00 23.66 -3.63
CA THR A 80 -2.92 23.93 -4.60
C THR A 80 -3.26 25.14 -5.46
N MET A 81 -4.50 25.20 -5.97
CA MET A 81 -4.97 26.34 -6.76
C MET A 81 -5.06 27.65 -5.96
N GLU A 82 -5.48 27.58 -4.68
CA GLU A 82 -5.54 28.74 -3.80
C GLU A 82 -4.13 29.29 -3.51
N VAL A 83 -3.17 28.40 -3.22
CA VAL A 83 -1.77 28.76 -3.05
C VAL A 83 -1.22 29.44 -4.31
N ASP A 84 -1.42 28.85 -5.48
CA ASP A 84 -0.98 29.43 -6.76
C ASP A 84 -1.60 30.80 -7.02
N PHE A 85 -2.89 30.96 -6.69
CA PHE A 85 -3.60 32.22 -6.82
C PHE A 85 -3.05 33.30 -5.89
N LEU A 86 -2.78 32.95 -4.63
CA LEU A 86 -2.22 33.88 -3.64
C LEU A 86 -0.80 34.28 -4.01
N LEU A 87 0.05 33.33 -4.42
CA LEU A 87 1.41 33.58 -4.91
C LEU A 87 1.42 34.51 -6.13
N LYS A 88 0.49 34.31 -7.07
CA LYS A 88 0.32 35.20 -8.22
C LYS A 88 -0.12 36.61 -7.81
N LYS A 89 -0.98 36.74 -6.81
CA LYS A 89 -1.43 38.04 -6.26
C LYS A 89 -0.32 38.78 -5.53
N THR A 90 0.54 38.09 -4.79
CA THR A 90 1.66 38.70 -4.05
C THR A 90 2.88 38.97 -4.94
N GLY A 91 2.84 38.59 -6.23
CA GLY A 91 3.98 38.72 -7.14
C GLY A 91 5.12 37.73 -6.85
N MET A 92 4.99 36.92 -5.80
CA MET A 92 5.93 35.84 -5.46
C MET A 92 5.58 34.63 -6.31
N ARG A 93 6.11 34.57 -7.53
CA ARG A 93 6.19 33.29 -8.25
C ARG A 93 7.07 32.36 -7.43
N THR A 94 6.59 31.16 -7.10
CA THR A 94 7.48 30.04 -6.76
C THR A 94 8.30 29.71 -8.00
N THR A 95 9.40 30.43 -8.19
CA THR A 95 10.48 29.98 -9.06
C THR A 95 11.17 28.82 -8.35
N SER A 96 10.61 27.63 -8.49
CA SER A 96 11.39 26.40 -8.41
C SER A 96 11.17 25.56 -9.67
N ARG A 97 11.16 26.22 -10.83
CA ARG A 97 11.89 25.62 -11.94
C ARG A 97 13.35 25.74 -11.53
N ILE A 98 13.86 24.72 -10.85
CA ILE A 98 15.30 24.48 -10.78
C ILE A 98 15.69 24.30 -12.25
N ARG A 99 16.01 25.42 -12.92
CA ARG A 99 16.83 25.39 -14.12
C ARG A 99 18.21 25.11 -13.58
N GLU A 100 18.48 23.83 -13.30
CA GLU A 100 19.87 23.44 -13.29
C GLU A 100 20.41 23.81 -14.68
N PRO A 101 21.45 24.65 -14.78
CA PRO A 101 22.14 24.78 -16.06
C PRO A 101 22.57 23.36 -16.46
N PRO A 102 22.55 22.99 -17.76
CA PRO A 102 23.07 21.70 -18.17
C PRO A 102 24.52 21.62 -17.66
N LEU A 103 24.74 20.78 -16.64
CA LEU A 103 26.07 20.56 -16.09
C LEU A 103 26.84 19.75 -17.12
N ILE A 104 27.50 20.44 -18.05
CA ILE A 104 28.48 19.83 -18.93
C ILE A 104 29.64 19.44 -18.02
N THR A 105 29.65 18.18 -17.60
CA THR A 105 30.79 17.58 -16.90
C THR A 105 31.89 17.40 -17.95
N VAL A 106 32.67 18.46 -18.15
CA VAL A 106 33.97 18.34 -18.82
C VAL A 106 34.85 17.55 -17.87
N GLY A 107 35.01 16.26 -18.15
CA GLY A 107 35.92 15.40 -17.40
C GLY A 107 37.33 15.99 -17.37
N PRO A 108 38.14 15.71 -16.34
CA PRO A 108 39.48 16.25 -16.23
C PRO A 108 40.27 15.88 -17.49
N ALA A 109 40.84 16.90 -18.15
CA ALA A 109 41.78 16.71 -19.25
C ALA A 109 42.89 15.78 -18.75
N THR A 110 42.94 14.56 -19.28
CA THR A 110 44.05 13.65 -19.04
C THR A 110 45.25 14.25 -19.74
N VAL A 111 46.05 15.02 -18.99
CA VAL A 111 47.41 15.36 -19.40
C VAL A 111 48.19 14.05 -19.35
N TYR A 112 48.30 13.39 -20.51
CA TYR A 112 49.27 12.31 -20.68
C TYR A 112 50.66 12.89 -20.42
N PRO A 113 51.47 12.31 -19.53
CA PRO A 113 52.85 12.72 -19.39
C PRO A 113 53.59 12.34 -20.69
N LEU A 114 54.15 13.34 -21.36
CA LEU A 114 55.18 13.17 -22.39
C LEU A 114 56.36 12.45 -21.75
N ARG A 115 56.39 11.13 -21.87
CA ARG A 115 57.52 10.29 -21.48
C ARG A 115 58.57 10.43 -22.58
N GLY A 116 59.64 11.13 -22.24
CA GLY A 116 60.76 11.37 -23.14
C GLY A 116 61.50 10.09 -23.47
N ASP A 117 61.86 9.96 -24.75
CA ASP A 117 62.94 9.09 -25.20
C ASP A 117 63.92 9.96 -25.99
N ALA A 118 64.97 10.38 -25.31
CA ALA A 118 66.19 10.83 -25.94
C ALA A 118 67.33 10.02 -25.32
N LYS A 119 67.89 9.06 -26.07
CA LYS A 119 69.33 8.77 -26.15
C LYS A 119 69.67 8.01 -27.44
N SER A 120 70.53 8.62 -28.27
CA SER A 120 71.64 7.94 -28.94
C SER A 120 72.78 7.72 -27.98
#